data_AF-A0A925QGK0-F1
#
_entry.id   AF-A0A925QGK0-F1
#
_cell.length_a   1.000
_cell.length_b   1.000
_cell.length_c   1.000
_cell.angle_alpha   90.00
_cell.angle_beta   90.00
_cell.angle_gamma   90.00
#
_symmetry.space_group_name_H-M   'P 1'
#
loop_
_entity.id
_entity.type
_entity.pdbx_description
1 polymer ?
#
loop_
_entity_poly.entity_id
_entity_poly.type
_entity_poly.pdbx_seq_one_letter_code
_entity_poly.pdbx_strand_id
1 'polypeptide(L)'
;MKTNFSMLFYLKKQKNYTSGLAPVYQRITLDGRRAEITTNRECDPSKWNNHAGRAIGTKEEIKSLNAFLDNLQVKTYEAHRYLYENDKEITSETIKNWMLGKSEKAYMLIEIFKEHNSRVERKPGWERICPADP
;
A
#
# COMPACT_ATOMS: atom_id res chain seq x y z
N MET A 1 9.87 25.52 7.93
CA MET A 1 8.86 24.94 8.85
C MET A 1 9.16 23.45 8.97
N LYS A 2 9.45 22.92 10.17
CA LYS A 2 9.70 21.48 10.38
C LYS A 2 8.35 20.80 10.66
N THR A 3 7.58 20.49 9.62
CA THR A 3 6.53 19.46 9.78
C THR A 3 7.24 18.13 9.98
N ASN A 4 6.91 17.37 11.04
CA ASN A 4 7.52 16.05 11.28
C ASN A 4 6.84 15.01 10.39
N PHE A 5 6.97 15.22 9.07
CA PHE A 5 6.41 14.38 8.04
C PHE A 5 7.36 13.22 7.75
N SER A 6 6.84 12.00 7.84
CA SER A 6 7.53 10.80 7.38
C SER A 6 6.54 9.82 6.79
N MET A 7 7.02 8.97 5.89
CA MET A 7 6.26 7.83 5.40
C MET A 7 7.13 6.59 5.34
N LEU A 8 6.51 5.42 5.44
CA LEU A 8 7.17 4.14 5.21
C LEU A 8 6.20 3.12 4.62
N PHE A 9 6.76 2.08 4.01
CA PHE A 9 6.02 0.88 3.63
C PHE A 9 6.35 -0.25 4.58
N TYR A 10 5.36 -1.08 4.88
CA TYR A 10 5.54 -2.23 5.76
C TYR A 10 4.54 -3.33 5.42
N LEU A 11 4.86 -4.56 5.82
CA LEU A 11 3.94 -5.68 5.69
C LEU A 11 3.03 -5.76 6.90
N LYS A 12 1.71 -5.78 6.66
CA LYS A 12 0.71 -5.95 7.72
C LYS A 12 0.25 -7.40 7.75
N LYS A 13 0.76 -8.17 8.71
CA LYS A 13 0.31 -9.54 8.94
C LYS A 13 -1.13 -9.52 9.46
N GLN A 14 -2.01 -10.30 8.83
CA GLN A 14 -3.35 -10.53 9.35
C GLN A 14 -3.26 -11.38 10.63
N LYS A 15 -4.27 -11.29 11.52
CA LYS A 15 -4.27 -12.01 12.80
C LYS A 15 -4.08 -13.53 12.67
N ASN A 16 -4.50 -14.10 11.53
CA ASN A 16 -4.43 -15.55 11.26
C ASN A 16 -3.38 -15.88 10.18
N TYR A 17 -2.40 -15.00 9.96
CA TYR A 17 -1.35 -15.25 8.97
C TYR A 17 -0.47 -16.41 9.41
N THR A 18 -0.58 -17.54 8.71
CA THR A 18 0.24 -18.74 8.93
C THR A 18 1.37 -18.86 7.90
N SER A 19 1.08 -18.56 6.64
CA SER A 19 2.05 -18.59 5.53
C SER A 19 1.51 -17.85 4.31
N GLY A 20 2.38 -17.51 3.36
CA GLY A 20 1.99 -16.97 2.05
C GLY A 20 2.45 -15.53 1.82
N LEU A 21 1.67 -14.78 1.04
CA LEU A 21 1.94 -13.37 0.79
C LEU A 21 1.31 -12.51 1.90
N ALA A 22 1.99 -11.44 2.29
CA ALA A 22 1.47 -10.46 3.22
C ALA A 22 1.19 -9.13 2.51
N PRO A 23 0.08 -8.44 2.82
CA PRO A 23 -0.26 -7.19 2.18
C PRO A 23 0.71 -6.08 2.60
N VAL A 24 1.09 -5.26 1.62
CA VAL A 24 1.93 -4.07 1.79
C VAL A 24 1.03 -2.88 2.11
N TYR A 25 1.41 -2.15 3.16
CA TYR A 25 0.74 -0.95 3.62
C TYR A 25 1.70 0.23 3.56
N GLN A 26 1.15 1.39 3.21
CA GLN A 26 1.81 2.67 3.40
C GLN A 26 1.33 3.29 4.71
N ARG A 27 2.27 3.81 5.50
CA ARG A 27 1.97 4.60 6.69
C ARG A 27 2.53 6.00 6.53
N ILE A 28 1.67 6.99 6.71
CA ILE A 28 2.01 8.41 6.74
C ILE A 28 1.99 8.86 8.20
N THR A 29 3.04 9.53 8.65
CA THR A 29 3.13 10.12 9.98
C THR A 29 3.36 11.61 9.84
N LEU A 30 2.54 12.41 10.52
CA LEU A 30 2.70 13.86 10.63
C LEU A 30 2.47 14.26 12.08
N ASP A 31 3.47 14.90 12.69
CA ASP A 31 3.40 15.40 14.07
C ASP A 31 2.88 14.36 15.07
N GLY A 32 3.40 13.12 14.93
CA GLY A 32 3.06 11.97 15.78
C GLY A 32 1.73 11.28 15.42
N ARG A 33 0.88 11.87 14.58
CA ARG A 33 -0.37 11.26 14.10
C ARG A 33 -0.12 10.40 12.87
N ARG A 34 -0.80 9.26 12.79
CA ARG A 34 -0.59 8.24 11.74
C ARG A 34 -1.86 8.03 10.92
N ALA A 35 -1.68 7.87 9.62
CA ALA A 35 -2.71 7.39 8.70
C ALA A 35 -2.14 6.23 7.86
N GLU A 36 -2.96 5.23 7.59
CA GLU A 36 -2.57 4.04 6.82
C GLU A 36 -3.37 3.92 5.53
N ILE A 37 -2.70 3.48 4.47
CA ILE A 37 -3.26 3.24 3.15
C ILE A 37 -2.86 1.83 2.71
N THR A 38 -3.82 1.03 2.29
CA THR A 38 -3.52 -0.25 1.62
C THR A 38 -2.94 0.04 0.23
N THR A 39 -1.85 -0.62 -0.14
CA THR A 39 -1.31 -0.47 -1.49
C THR A 39 -1.93 -1.44 -2.49
N ASN A 40 -2.79 -2.37 -2.03
CA ASN A 40 -3.33 -3.50 -2.80
C ASN A 40 -2.22 -4.28 -3.55
N ARG A 41 -1.08 -4.42 -2.90
CA ARG A 41 0.03 -5.26 -3.31
C ARG A 41 0.39 -6.15 -2.14
N GLU A 42 0.94 -7.31 -2.44
CA GLU A 42 1.39 -8.27 -1.45
C GLU A 42 2.84 -8.65 -1.75
N CYS A 43 3.55 -9.05 -0.71
CA CYS A 43 4.92 -9.50 -0.82
C CYS A 43 5.14 -10.69 0.11
N ASP A 44 6.00 -11.60 -0.31
CA ASP A 44 6.52 -12.66 0.54
C ASP A 44 7.37 -12.03 1.65
N PRO A 45 7.03 -12.23 2.94
CA PRO A 45 7.81 -11.66 4.04
C PRO A 45 9.29 -12.05 4.05
N SER A 46 9.66 -13.19 3.48
CA SER A 46 11.07 -13.61 3.34
C SER A 46 11.85 -12.76 2.34
N LYS A 47 11.15 -12.09 1.42
CA LYS A 47 11.70 -11.21 0.39
C LYS A 47 11.42 -9.75 0.71
N TRP A 48 11.23 -9.38 1.97
CA TRP A 48 10.96 -8.00 2.37
C TRP A 48 12.04 -7.48 3.31
N ASN A 49 12.57 -6.29 2.99
CA ASN A 49 13.44 -5.55 3.87
C ASN A 49 12.60 -4.60 4.73
N ASN A 50 12.44 -4.92 6.03
CA ASN A 50 11.67 -4.10 6.96
C ASN A 50 12.27 -2.70 7.20
N HIS A 51 13.60 -2.57 7.11
CA HIS A 51 14.27 -1.28 7.32
C HIS A 51 14.10 -0.37 6.11
N ALA A 52 14.30 -0.91 4.90
CA ALA A 52 14.12 -0.15 3.66
C ALA A 52 12.64 0.04 3.29
N GLY A 53 11.74 -0.80 3.81
CA GLY A 53 10.34 -0.86 3.36
C GLY A 53 10.25 -1.19 1.87
N ARG A 54 11.06 -2.16 1.41
CA ARG A 54 11.16 -2.58 0.01
C ARG A 54 11.32 -4.08 -0.11
N ALA A 55 10.91 -4.61 -1.25
CA ALA A 55 11.12 -6.01 -1.58
C ALA A 55 12.57 -6.27 -2.03
N ILE A 56 13.10 -7.44 -1.71
CA ILE A 56 14.47 -7.90 -1.98
C ILE A 56 14.43 -8.93 -3.10
N GLY A 57 15.28 -8.75 -4.11
CA GLY A 57 15.44 -9.70 -5.20
C GLY A 57 15.68 -9.02 -6.54
N THR A 58 16.03 -9.82 -7.54
CA THR A 58 16.40 -9.36 -8.88
C THR A 58 15.34 -9.68 -9.94
N LYS A 59 14.30 -10.44 -9.57
CA LYS A 59 13.19 -10.80 -10.46
C LYS A 59 12.39 -9.57 -10.88
N GLU A 60 11.82 -9.62 -12.08
CA GLU A 60 11.07 -8.49 -12.64
C GLU A 60 9.86 -8.09 -11.79
N GLU A 61 9.16 -9.07 -11.20
CA GLU A 61 8.06 -8.82 -10.26
C GLU A 61 8.48 -7.98 -9.05
N ILE A 62 9.69 -8.20 -8.52
CA ILE A 62 10.24 -7.45 -7.39
C ILE A 62 10.60 -6.02 -7.81
N LYS A 63 11.22 -5.87 -8.98
CA LYS A 63 11.53 -4.55 -9.54
C LYS A 63 10.27 -3.74 -9.79
N SER A 64 9.26 -4.36 -10.40
CA SER A 64 7.95 -3.76 -10.66
C SER A 64 7.25 -3.34 -9.37
N LEU A 65 7.26 -4.18 -8.33
CA LEU A 65 6.73 -3.83 -7.01
C LEU A 65 7.45 -2.61 -6.41
N ASN A 66 8.79 -2.61 -6.40
CA ASN A 66 9.54 -1.49 -5.84
C ASN A 66 9.31 -0.19 -6.63
N ALA A 67 9.29 -0.24 -7.97
CA ALA A 67 8.97 0.92 -8.81
C ALA A 67 7.56 1.47 -8.53
N PHE A 68 6.59 0.58 -8.30
CA PHE A 68 5.25 0.98 -7.88
C PHE A 68 5.26 1.69 -6.51
N LEU A 69 6.00 1.16 -5.52
CA LEU A 69 6.13 1.79 -4.20
C LEU A 69 6.83 3.15 -4.28
N ASP A 70 7.84 3.28 -5.14
CA ASP A 70 8.55 4.54 -5.37
C ASP A 70 7.61 5.60 -5.98
N ASN A 71 6.80 5.22 -6.96
CA ASN A 71 5.77 6.11 -7.52
C ASN A 71 4.74 6.54 -6.47
N LEU A 72 4.29 5.62 -5.60
CA LEU A 72 3.34 5.94 -4.53
C LEU A 72 3.96 6.89 -3.49
N GLN A 73 5.24 6.71 -3.19
CA GLN A 73 6.02 7.59 -2.34
C GLN A 73 6.09 9.01 -2.94
N VAL A 74 6.46 9.15 -4.22
CA VAL A 74 6.49 10.45 -4.93
C VAL A 74 5.13 11.14 -4.84
N LYS A 75 4.03 10.45 -5.16
CA LYS A 75 2.66 11.00 -5.07
C LYS A 75 2.31 11.51 -3.66
N THR A 76 2.81 10.86 -2.62
CA THR A 76 2.55 11.28 -1.23
C THR A 76 3.29 12.57 -0.88
N TYR A 77 4.53 12.72 -1.37
CA TYR A 77 5.26 13.98 -1.25
C TYR A 77 4.59 15.10 -2.06
N GLU A 78 4.08 14.80 -3.25
CA GLU A 78 3.30 15.75 -4.06
C GLU A 78 2.02 16.18 -3.32
N ALA A 79 1.30 15.25 -2.69
CA ALA A 79 0.13 15.56 -1.87
C ALA A 79 0.46 16.53 -0.73
N HIS A 80 1.52 16.24 0.02
CA HIS A 80 2.00 17.12 1.10
C HIS A 80 2.37 18.51 0.56
N ARG A 81 3.14 18.55 -0.54
CA ARG A 81 3.54 19.80 -1.20
C ARG A 81 2.35 20.61 -1.68
N TYR A 82 1.39 19.98 -2.35
CA TYR A 82 0.17 20.62 -2.82
C TYR A 82 -0.63 21.25 -1.68
N LEU A 83 -0.82 20.52 -0.58
CA LEU A 83 -1.54 21.05 0.58
C LEU A 83 -0.81 22.26 1.19
N TYR A 84 0.52 22.20 1.27
CA TYR A 84 1.34 23.31 1.74
C TYR A 84 1.28 24.54 0.84
N GLU A 85 1.46 24.38 -0.47
CA GLU A 85 1.47 25.49 -1.44
C GLU A 85 0.11 26.17 -1.60
N ASN A 86 -0.98 25.50 -1.22
CA ASN A 86 -2.35 26.03 -1.32
C ASN A 86 -2.92 26.45 0.05
N ASP A 87 -2.07 26.61 1.08
CA ASP A 87 -2.46 26.99 2.44
C ASP A 87 -3.61 26.12 3.01
N LYS A 88 -3.62 24.83 2.66
CA LYS A 88 -4.61 23.86 3.15
C LYS A 88 -4.13 23.21 4.45
N GLU A 89 -5.08 22.69 5.22
CA GLU A 89 -4.75 21.95 6.44
C GLU A 89 -3.92 20.70 6.10
N ILE A 90 -2.72 20.60 6.69
CA ILE A 90 -1.82 19.47 6.52
C ILE A 90 -1.95 18.56 7.73
N THR A 91 -2.57 17.39 7.54
CA THR A 91 -2.63 16.30 8.51
C THR A 91 -2.35 14.98 7.81
N SER A 92 -2.03 13.92 8.57
CA SER A 92 -1.88 12.57 8.00
C SER A 92 -3.15 12.10 7.26
N GLU A 93 -4.33 12.51 7.73
CA GLU A 93 -5.60 12.18 7.09
C GLU A 93 -5.92 13.08 5.89
N THR A 94 -5.58 14.37 5.87
CA THR A 94 -5.80 15.19 4.66
C THR A 94 -4.91 14.73 3.51
N ILE A 95 -3.66 14.34 3.80
CA ILE A 95 -2.76 13.73 2.80
C ILE A 95 -3.37 12.42 2.27
N LYS A 96 -3.82 11.54 3.17
CA LYS A 96 -4.49 10.29 2.76
C LYS A 96 -5.76 10.54 1.95
N ASN A 97 -6.60 11.50 2.33
CA ASN A 97 -7.82 11.81 1.60
C ASN A 97 -7.54 12.37 0.20
N TRP A 98 -6.50 13.19 0.06
CA TRP A 98 -6.01 13.65 -1.24
C TRP A 98 -5.55 12.46 -2.09
N MET A 99 -4.73 11.58 -1.51
CA MET A 99 -4.26 10.37 -2.18
C MET A 99 -5.42 9.46 -2.61
N LEU A 100 -6.43 9.28 -1.75
CA LEU A 100 -7.59 8.43 -2.02
C LEU A 100 -8.64 9.04 -2.96
N GLY A 101 -8.48 10.29 -3.38
CA GLY A 101 -9.48 10.92 -4.22
C GLY A 101 -10.71 11.46 -3.53
N LYS A 102 -10.68 11.54 -2.19
CA LYS A 102 -11.80 12.01 -1.37
C LYS A 102 -11.82 13.53 -1.18
N SER A 103 -10.89 14.24 -1.83
CA SER A 103 -10.92 15.70 -2.00
C SER A 103 -11.39 16.05 -3.42
N GLU A 104 -12.01 17.22 -3.60
CA GLU A 104 -12.76 17.69 -4.78
C GLU A 104 -12.11 17.53 -6.18
N LYS A 105 -10.85 17.08 -6.31
CA LYS A 105 -10.13 16.95 -7.59
C LYS A 105 -9.23 15.72 -7.79
N ALA A 106 -9.43 14.59 -7.11
CA ALA A 106 -8.46 13.48 -7.21
C ALA A 106 -9.06 12.15 -7.74
N TYR A 107 -8.99 11.94 -9.05
CA TYR A 107 -9.31 10.64 -9.68
C TYR A 107 -8.08 9.72 -9.86
N MET A 108 -6.90 10.09 -9.33
CA MET A 108 -5.63 9.44 -9.72
C MET A 108 -5.26 8.14 -8.99
N LEU A 109 -5.93 7.78 -7.88
CA LEU A 109 -5.68 6.49 -7.21
C LEU A 109 -6.69 5.42 -7.62
N ILE A 110 -7.91 5.82 -8.00
CA ILE A 110 -8.94 4.90 -8.51
C ILE A 110 -8.52 4.30 -9.86
N GLU A 111 -7.79 5.02 -10.72
CA GLU A 111 -7.33 4.46 -12.00
C GLU A 111 -6.29 3.35 -11.84
N ILE A 112 -5.35 3.51 -10.89
CA ILE A 112 -4.40 2.42 -10.54
C ILE A 112 -5.17 1.19 -10.01
N PHE A 113 -6.33 1.39 -9.38
CA PHE A 113 -7.16 0.30 -8.86
C PHE A 113 -8.08 -0.35 -9.90
N LYS A 114 -8.52 0.37 -10.94
CA LYS A 114 -9.40 -0.21 -11.97
C LYS A 114 -8.68 -1.20 -12.87
N GLU A 115 -7.38 -1.02 -13.11
CA GLU A 115 -6.65 -1.91 -14.02
C GLU A 115 -6.35 -3.30 -13.42
N HIS A 116 -6.46 -3.46 -12.09
CA HIS A 116 -6.18 -4.74 -11.42
C HIS A 116 -7.41 -5.44 -10.82
N ASN A 117 -8.58 -4.80 -10.77
CA ASN A 117 -9.82 -5.46 -10.31
C ASN A 117 -10.45 -6.39 -11.36
N SER A 118 -9.90 -6.48 -12.57
CA SER A 118 -10.32 -7.45 -13.59
C SER A 118 -9.75 -8.88 -13.37
N ARG A 119 -9.09 -9.15 -12.23
CA ARG A 119 -8.56 -10.49 -11.88
C ARG A 119 -9.08 -11.08 -10.56
N VAL A 120 -10.06 -10.46 -9.91
CA VAL A 120 -10.70 -11.00 -8.69
C VAL A 120 -12.06 -11.66 -8.98
N GLU A 121 -12.40 -11.91 -10.25
CA GLU A 121 -13.56 -12.71 -10.62
C GLU A 121 -13.20 -13.91 -11.50
N ARG A 122 -12.29 -14.76 -11.01
CA ARG A 122 -12.18 -16.13 -11.54
C ARG A 122 -11.69 -17.09 -10.45
N LYS A 123 -12.66 -17.48 -9.60
CA LYS A 123 -13.07 -18.83 -9.09
C LYS A 123 -12.00 -19.95 -8.97
N PRO A 124 -12.24 -21.12 -8.31
CA PRO A 124 -13.36 -21.58 -7.45
C PRO A 124 -12.91 -22.40 -6.18
N GLY A 125 -13.88 -22.77 -5.34
CA GLY A 125 -13.98 -24.10 -4.70
C GLY A 125 -12.99 -24.46 -3.58
N TRP A 126 -13.42 -24.30 -2.33
CA TRP A 126 -12.77 -24.94 -1.17
C TRP A 126 -13.41 -26.32 -0.89
N GLU A 127 -12.54 -27.33 -0.94
CA GLU A 127 -12.42 -28.49 -0.04
C GLU A 127 -13.57 -29.51 0.18
N ARG A 128 -13.33 -30.74 -0.29
CA ARG A 128 -12.95 -31.87 0.59
C ARG A 128 -12.44 -33.09 -0.20
N ILE A 129 -11.18 -33.44 0.04
CA ILE A 129 -10.47 -34.71 -0.22
C ILE A 129 -9.85 -35.00 1.16
N CYS A 130 -9.93 -36.14 1.86
CA CYS A 130 -10.26 -37.56 1.67
C CYS A 130 -10.38 -38.18 3.11
N PRO A 131 -10.10 -39.47 3.38
CA PRO A 131 -10.66 -40.75 2.93
C PRO A 131 -11.23 -41.57 4.12
N ALA A 132 -11.96 -42.67 3.86
CA ALA A 132 -12.02 -43.83 4.77
C ALA A 132 -12.62 -45.04 4.03
N ASP A 133 -11.75 -45.90 3.49
CA ASP A 133 -12.00 -47.35 3.37
C ASP A 133 -11.55 -48.00 4.70
N PRO A 134 -12.15 -49.11 5.15
CA PRO A 134 -12.02 -50.41 4.48
C PRO A 134 -13.33 -51.00 3.93
#